data_AF-A0A8S9HAA8-F1
#
_entry.id   AF-A0A8S9HAA8-F1
#
_cell.length_a   1.000
_cell.length_b   1.000
_cell.length_c   1.000
_cell.angle_alpha   90.00
_cell.angle_beta   90.00
_cell.angle_gamma   90.00
#
_symmetry.space_group_name_H-M   'P 1'
#
loop_
_entity.id
_entity.type
_entity.pdbx_description
1 polymer ?
#
loop_
_entity_poly.entity_id
_entity_poly.type
_entity_poly.pdbx_seq_one_letter_code
_entity_poly.pdbx_strand_id
1 'polypeptide(L)'
;AYDALDPTGNITIKWDIISWTADGYVAVVSIFNFQQYRHIQAPGWQLGWSWYKKEVIWSMVGAQATEQGDCSKFKGNIPHCCKKTPTVVDLLPGTPYNQQISNCCRGGVISSWAQDPATAVSSFQISVGQSGTTNTTVRAPRNVTLKAPGPGYTCGPAKVVPPTKFISNDKRRKTQAMLTWNMTCTYSQFLAQKTPTCCVSLSAFYNKTIVPCPTCSCGCQNGTCVDPKIASVVPALSGKNNLQPLLQCTQHMCPIRVHWHVKTNYKEYWRVKVTITNFNYNMNYSQWNLVVQHPNFDNITQLFSFNYKPLSPYSGINGRMKLHEDT
;
A
#
# COMPACT_ATOMS: atom_id res chain seq x y z
N ALA A 1 16.53 -0.51 2.87
CA ALA A 1 17.04 -0.31 1.49
C ALA A 1 15.91 0.29 0.66
N TYR A 2 16.21 1.13 -0.32
CA TYR A 2 15.19 1.73 -1.19
C TYR A 2 14.82 0.74 -2.31
N ASP A 3 13.67 0.95 -2.95
CA ASP A 3 13.32 0.22 -4.16
C ASP A 3 14.23 0.69 -5.31
N ALA A 4 15.02 -0.21 -5.88
CA ALA A 4 15.95 0.13 -6.97
C ALA A 4 15.23 0.66 -8.22
N LEU A 5 13.96 0.28 -8.40
CA LEU A 5 13.13 0.73 -9.51
C LEU A 5 12.35 2.02 -9.20
N ASP A 6 12.27 2.44 -7.94
CA ASP A 6 11.60 3.67 -7.49
C ASP A 6 12.34 4.28 -6.27
N PRO A 7 13.55 4.82 -6.47
CA PRO A 7 14.44 5.18 -5.37
C PRO A 7 13.95 6.37 -4.54
N THR A 8 13.11 7.22 -5.12
CA THR A 8 12.49 8.36 -4.44
C THR A 8 11.06 8.08 -3.96
N GLY A 9 10.47 6.96 -4.42
CA GLY A 9 9.14 6.52 -4.05
C GLY A 9 9.02 6.21 -2.56
N ASN A 10 8.05 6.82 -1.91
CA ASN A 10 7.77 6.60 -0.51
C ASN A 10 6.28 6.76 -0.23
N ILE A 11 5.87 6.29 0.95
CA ILE A 11 4.59 6.66 1.54
C ILE A 11 4.87 7.69 2.63
N THR A 12 4.24 8.84 2.55
CA THR A 12 4.34 9.87 3.59
C THR A 12 3.05 9.92 4.38
N ILE A 13 3.15 9.72 5.69
CA ILE A 13 2.05 9.93 6.62
C ILE A 13 2.25 11.32 7.20
N LYS A 14 1.29 12.21 6.94
CA LYS A 14 1.25 13.56 7.46
C LYS A 14 0.21 13.66 8.55
N TRP A 15 0.60 14.24 9.69
CA TRP A 15 -0.25 14.42 10.86
C TRP A 15 -0.39 15.92 11.13
N ASP A 16 -1.53 16.48 10.73
CA ASP A 16 -1.83 17.91 10.85
C ASP A 16 -2.73 18.16 12.06
N ILE A 17 -2.21 18.79 13.12
CA ILE A 17 -3.03 19.23 14.26
C ILE A 17 -3.79 20.49 13.85
N ILE A 18 -5.12 20.41 13.80
CA ILE A 18 -5.98 21.48 13.29
C ILE A 18 -6.64 22.32 14.40
N SER A 19 -6.83 21.74 15.59
CA SER A 19 -7.38 22.45 16.75
C SER A 19 -6.97 21.78 18.06
N TRP A 20 -6.90 22.57 19.13
CA TRP A 20 -6.78 22.06 20.51
C TRP A 20 -8.15 21.70 21.08
N THR A 21 -8.17 20.74 22.00
CA THR A 21 -9.34 20.42 22.82
C THR A 21 -9.02 20.65 24.30
N ALA A 22 -9.96 20.38 25.20
CA ALA A 22 -9.76 20.58 26.63
C ALA A 22 -8.62 19.72 27.21
N ASP A 23 -8.40 18.51 26.68
CA ASP A 23 -7.42 17.54 27.17
C ASP A 23 -6.46 17.02 26.09
N GLY A 24 -6.54 17.53 24.86
CA GLY A 24 -5.68 17.11 23.76
C GLY A 24 -5.87 17.93 22.49
N TYR A 25 -6.09 17.26 21.36
CA TYR A 25 -6.20 17.92 20.06
C TYR A 25 -7.07 17.15 19.05
N VAL A 26 -7.45 17.84 17.98
CA VAL A 26 -7.99 17.22 16.76
C VAL A 26 -6.95 17.32 15.66
N ALA A 27 -6.71 16.22 14.95
CA ALA A 27 -5.79 16.16 13.83
C ALA A 27 -6.41 15.50 12.60
N VAL A 28 -5.94 15.90 11.43
CA VAL A 28 -6.16 15.20 10.17
C VAL A 28 -4.90 14.43 9.83
N VAL A 29 -5.04 13.11 9.69
CA VAL A 29 -3.95 12.22 9.29
C VAL A 29 -4.15 11.86 7.84
N SER A 30 -3.14 12.13 7.01
CA SER A 30 -3.17 11.88 5.57
C SER A 30 -2.02 10.95 5.18
N ILE A 31 -2.33 9.93 4.40
CA ILE A 31 -1.38 8.95 3.86
C ILE A 31 -1.25 9.22 2.37
N PHE A 32 -0.07 9.68 1.96
CA PHE A 32 0.27 9.98 0.57
C PHE A 32 1.11 8.85 0.00
N ASN A 33 0.70 8.26 -1.11
CA ASN A 33 1.49 7.26 -1.82
C ASN A 33 2.25 7.90 -2.99
N PHE A 34 3.45 8.41 -2.73
CA PHE A 34 4.32 9.02 -3.75
C PHE A 34 5.10 8.01 -4.60
N GLN A 35 4.73 6.73 -4.56
CA GLN A 35 5.37 5.71 -5.39
C GLN A 35 4.91 5.83 -6.84
N GLN A 36 5.75 5.35 -7.76
CA GLN A 36 5.49 5.40 -9.21
C GLN A 36 4.58 4.27 -9.70
N TYR A 37 4.58 3.13 -9.02
CA TYR A 37 3.86 1.94 -9.50
C TYR A 37 3.36 0.96 -8.45
N ARG A 38 3.67 1.17 -7.17
CA ARG A 38 3.15 0.33 -6.10
C ARG A 38 1.87 0.94 -5.54
N HIS A 39 0.82 0.13 -5.51
CA HIS A 39 -0.45 0.47 -4.87
C HIS A 39 -0.56 -0.21 -3.53
N ILE A 40 -1.35 0.39 -2.65
CA ILE A 40 -1.93 -0.34 -1.53
C ILE A 40 -3.26 -0.90 -2.04
N GLN A 41 -3.30 -2.21 -2.28
CA GLN A 41 -4.51 -2.92 -2.73
C GLN A 41 -5.39 -3.32 -1.53
N ALA A 42 -6.57 -3.87 -1.80
CA ALA A 42 -7.43 -4.48 -0.78
C ALA A 42 -6.69 -5.64 -0.07
N PRO A 43 -6.82 -5.84 1.26
CA PRO A 43 -7.78 -5.19 2.18
C PRO A 43 -7.34 -3.83 2.71
N GLY A 44 -6.38 -3.17 2.07
CA GLY A 44 -5.99 -1.79 2.34
C GLY A 44 -4.86 -1.66 3.35
N TRP A 45 -4.55 -0.41 3.69
CA TRP A 45 -3.57 -0.09 4.72
C TRP A 45 -4.12 -0.34 6.12
N GLN A 46 -3.21 -0.71 7.03
CA GLN A 46 -3.42 -0.65 8.48
C GLN A 46 -2.29 0.19 9.07
N LEU A 47 -2.66 1.26 9.76
CA LEU A 47 -1.73 2.20 10.35
C LEU A 47 -1.72 1.99 11.86
N GLY A 48 -0.58 1.59 12.39
CA GLY A 48 -0.36 1.43 13.83
C GLY A 48 0.69 2.40 14.34
N TRP A 49 0.59 2.82 15.59
CA TRP A 49 1.61 3.63 16.26
C TRP A 49 1.59 3.36 17.76
N SER A 50 2.48 4.02 18.50
CA SER A 50 2.53 4.00 19.95
C SER A 50 2.45 5.41 20.51
N TRP A 51 1.62 5.59 21.54
CA TRP A 51 1.55 6.81 22.31
C TRP A 51 2.76 6.98 23.24
N TYR A 52 3.10 8.22 23.59
CA TYR A 52 4.22 8.52 24.49
C TYR A 52 3.84 8.33 25.95
N LYS A 53 2.66 8.81 26.34
CA LYS A 53 2.15 8.84 27.71
C LYS A 53 0.91 7.93 27.82
N LYS A 54 -0.25 8.52 28.09
CA LYS A 54 -1.54 7.86 28.35
C LYS A 54 -2.62 8.38 27.39
N GLU A 55 -2.19 8.83 26.22
CA GLU A 55 -3.08 9.36 25.19
C GLU A 55 -4.13 8.31 24.81
N VAL A 56 -5.34 8.80 24.50
CA VAL A 56 -6.48 7.98 24.07
C VAL A 56 -7.08 8.59 22.81
N ILE A 57 -7.82 7.78 22.07
CA ILE A 57 -8.59 8.24 20.91
C ILE A 57 -10.01 8.49 21.37
N TRP A 58 -10.45 9.75 21.42
CA TRP A 58 -11.82 10.09 21.76
C TRP A 58 -12.79 9.71 20.65
N SER A 59 -12.46 10.06 19.41
CA SER A 59 -13.28 9.76 18.24
C SER A 59 -12.47 9.76 16.94
N MET A 60 -13.03 9.14 15.91
CA MET A 60 -12.45 9.09 14.56
C MET A 60 -13.53 9.32 13.50
N VAL A 61 -13.14 9.91 12.37
CA VAL A 61 -13.98 10.09 11.17
C VAL A 61 -13.15 9.68 9.95
N GLY A 62 -13.72 8.89 9.06
CA GLY A 62 -13.03 8.34 7.88
C GLY A 62 -12.20 7.09 8.14
N ALA A 63 -11.88 6.76 9.39
CA ALA A 63 -11.18 5.53 9.79
C ALA A 63 -11.70 5.05 11.15
N GLN A 64 -11.33 3.83 11.52
CA GLN A 64 -11.66 3.26 12.83
C GLN A 64 -10.49 2.45 13.40
N ALA A 65 -10.33 2.51 14.73
CA ALA A 65 -9.46 1.58 15.44
C ALA A 65 -9.97 0.13 15.32
N THR A 66 -9.06 -0.81 15.12
CA THR A 66 -9.40 -2.25 15.00
C THR A 66 -9.81 -2.86 16.33
N GLU A 67 -9.37 -2.27 17.44
CA GLU A 67 -9.68 -2.70 18.80
C GLU A 67 -9.83 -1.48 19.71
N GLN A 68 -10.78 -1.53 20.64
CA GLN A 68 -10.97 -0.48 21.65
C GLN A 68 -9.91 -0.56 22.77
N GLY A 69 -9.58 -1.76 23.24
CA GLY A 69 -8.72 -1.97 24.42
C GLY A 69 -9.43 -1.71 25.75
N ASP A 70 -8.67 -1.69 26.85
CA ASP A 70 -9.22 -1.47 28.19
C ASP A 70 -9.44 0.03 28.46
N CYS A 71 -10.70 0.45 28.38
CA CYS A 71 -11.16 1.79 28.71
C CYS A 71 -11.84 1.90 30.08
N SER A 72 -11.73 0.90 30.97
CA SER A 72 -12.44 0.82 32.25
C SER A 72 -12.24 2.02 33.19
N LYS A 73 -11.13 2.76 33.02
CA LYS A 73 -10.85 4.00 33.76
C LYS A 73 -11.87 5.12 33.50
N PHE A 74 -12.55 5.10 32.35
CA PHE A 74 -13.49 6.14 31.93
C PHE A 74 -14.93 5.73 32.29
N LYS A 75 -15.56 6.46 33.23
CA LYS A 75 -16.89 6.13 33.77
C LYS A 75 -18.08 6.81 33.07
N GLY A 76 -17.82 7.77 32.17
CA GLY A 76 -18.84 8.55 31.47
C GLY A 76 -18.65 8.42 29.96
N ASN A 77 -18.05 9.42 29.34
CA ASN A 77 -17.64 9.31 27.94
C ASN A 77 -16.51 8.29 27.82
N ILE A 78 -16.78 7.20 27.10
CA ILE A 78 -15.81 6.14 26.83
C ILE A 78 -15.07 6.49 25.52
N PRO A 79 -13.72 6.53 25.52
CA PRO A 79 -12.96 6.76 24.29
C PRO A 79 -13.18 5.67 23.24
N HIS A 80 -13.09 6.05 21.97
CA HIS A 80 -13.06 5.12 20.83
C HIS A 80 -11.94 4.07 20.96
N CYS A 81 -10.77 4.44 21.49
CA CYS A 81 -9.69 3.50 21.75
C CYS A 81 -8.79 3.96 22.90
N CYS A 82 -8.49 3.05 23.84
CA CYS A 82 -7.59 3.27 24.97
C CYS A 82 -6.28 2.46 24.88
N LYS A 83 -6.06 1.72 23.78
CA LYS A 83 -4.80 1.00 23.58
C LYS A 83 -3.65 1.99 23.49
N LYS A 84 -2.55 1.69 24.21
CA LYS A 84 -1.29 2.44 24.10
C LYS A 84 -0.68 2.33 22.70
N THR A 85 -0.95 1.23 22.01
CA THR A 85 -0.48 0.95 20.65
C THR A 85 -1.68 0.66 19.73
N PRO A 86 -2.45 1.69 19.35
CA PRO A 86 -3.62 1.50 18.50
C PRO A 86 -3.19 1.09 17.09
N THR A 87 -4.08 0.36 16.41
CA THR A 87 -4.03 0.11 14.96
C THR A 87 -5.35 0.57 14.37
N VAL A 88 -5.29 1.32 13.28
CA VAL A 88 -6.48 1.87 12.62
C VAL A 88 -6.51 1.48 11.15
N VAL A 89 -7.71 1.37 10.63
CA VAL A 89 -8.01 1.02 9.24
C VAL A 89 -9.00 2.02 8.67
N ASP A 90 -8.92 2.24 7.37
CA ASP A 90 -9.89 3.06 6.63
C ASP A 90 -11.29 2.45 6.71
N LEU A 91 -12.31 3.29 6.60
CA LEU A 91 -13.68 2.81 6.48
C LEU A 91 -13.97 2.30 5.06
N LEU A 92 -14.97 1.44 4.92
CA LEU A 92 -15.35 0.84 3.64
C LEU A 92 -16.16 1.81 2.75
N PRO A 93 -16.17 1.58 1.42
CA PRO A 93 -17.07 2.29 0.52
C PRO A 93 -18.54 2.16 0.97
N GLY A 94 -19.32 3.23 0.85
CA GLY A 94 -20.72 3.27 1.31
C GLY A 94 -20.90 3.74 2.77
N THR A 95 -19.83 4.12 3.45
CA THR A 95 -19.88 4.76 4.78
C THR A 95 -20.84 5.96 4.78
N PRO A 96 -21.66 6.21 5.81
CA PRO A 96 -22.54 7.38 5.89
C PRO A 96 -21.80 8.72 5.80
N TYR A 97 -22.41 9.73 5.17
CA TYR A 97 -21.76 11.03 4.90
C TYR A 97 -21.22 11.74 6.15
N ASN A 98 -21.91 11.61 7.30
CA ASN A 98 -21.47 12.18 8.58
C ASN A 98 -20.22 11.51 9.17
N GLN A 99 -19.81 10.36 8.64
CA GLN A 99 -18.60 9.62 9.03
C GLN A 99 -17.51 9.70 7.98
N GLN A 100 -17.72 10.46 6.89
CA GLN A 100 -16.75 10.65 5.83
C GLN A 100 -15.93 11.92 6.02
N ILE A 101 -14.71 11.89 5.49
CA ILE A 101 -13.86 13.05 5.26
C ILE A 101 -13.30 12.95 3.84
N SER A 102 -12.80 14.06 3.31
CA SER A 102 -12.10 14.07 2.02
C SER A 102 -11.06 12.94 1.94
N ASN A 103 -10.97 12.29 0.78
CA ASN A 103 -10.05 11.19 0.47
C ASN A 103 -10.16 9.92 1.34
N CYS A 104 -11.15 9.80 2.24
CA CYS A 104 -11.65 8.48 2.69
C CYS A 104 -12.67 7.98 1.65
N CYS A 105 -13.38 6.87 1.76
CA CYS A 105 -13.37 5.75 2.69
C CYS A 105 -13.36 4.54 1.76
N ARG A 106 -12.17 4.17 1.30
CA ARG A 106 -11.97 3.28 0.14
C ARG A 106 -11.53 1.89 0.59
N GLY A 107 -11.80 1.53 1.84
CA GLY A 107 -11.30 0.29 2.44
C GLY A 107 -9.77 0.23 2.43
N GLY A 108 -9.11 1.39 2.50
CA GLY A 108 -7.66 1.50 2.63
C GLY A 108 -6.90 1.32 1.33
N VAL A 109 -7.58 1.32 0.18
CA VAL A 109 -6.94 1.28 -1.13
C VAL A 109 -6.36 2.65 -1.47
N ILE A 110 -5.07 2.68 -1.85
CA ILE A 110 -4.37 3.90 -2.26
C ILE A 110 -3.57 3.62 -3.53
N SER A 111 -3.89 4.36 -4.59
CA SER A 111 -3.19 4.25 -5.86
C SER A 111 -1.78 4.85 -5.79
N SER A 112 -0.89 4.45 -6.69
CA SER A 112 0.40 5.13 -6.86
C SER A 112 0.19 6.52 -7.46
N TRP A 113 0.87 7.55 -6.94
CA TRP A 113 0.74 8.94 -7.42
C TRP A 113 0.89 9.08 -8.93
N ALA A 114 1.80 8.32 -9.53
CA ALA A 114 2.08 8.44 -10.95
C ALA A 114 1.00 7.85 -11.87
N GLN A 115 0.06 7.06 -11.33
CA GLN A 115 -1.07 6.48 -12.08
C GLN A 115 -2.32 7.29 -11.90
N ASP A 116 -2.71 7.47 -10.65
CA ASP A 116 -3.92 8.19 -10.32
C ASP A 116 -3.64 9.06 -9.10
N PRO A 117 -3.21 10.32 -9.33
CA PRO A 117 -3.01 11.29 -8.27
C PRO A 117 -4.28 11.55 -7.44
N ALA A 118 -5.47 11.39 -8.02
CA ALA A 118 -6.73 11.65 -7.32
C ALA A 118 -7.02 10.59 -6.25
N THR A 119 -6.58 9.36 -6.46
CA THR A 119 -6.74 8.26 -5.49
C THR A 119 -5.45 7.86 -4.77
N ALA A 120 -4.39 8.66 -4.90
CA ALA A 120 -3.10 8.46 -4.24
C ALA A 120 -3.00 9.01 -2.80
N VAL A 121 -4.11 9.50 -2.26
CA VAL A 121 -4.22 10.03 -0.89
C VAL A 121 -5.36 9.33 -0.18
N SER A 122 -5.14 8.92 1.07
CA SER A 122 -6.20 8.53 2.00
C SER A 122 -6.09 9.36 3.27
N SER A 123 -7.21 9.77 3.86
CA SER A 123 -7.17 10.55 5.11
C SER A 123 -8.31 10.26 6.05
N PHE A 124 -8.04 10.49 7.33
CA PHE A 124 -9.00 10.39 8.41
C PHE A 124 -8.76 11.50 9.44
N GLN A 125 -9.79 11.84 10.18
CA GLN A 125 -9.69 12.75 11.32
C GLN A 125 -9.67 11.95 12.62
N ILE A 126 -8.86 12.40 13.57
CA ILE A 126 -8.72 11.79 14.89
C ILE A 126 -8.80 12.87 15.97
N SER A 127 -9.60 12.62 17.00
CA SER A 127 -9.59 13.40 18.23
C SER A 127 -8.80 12.62 19.29
N VAL A 128 -7.70 13.22 19.75
CA VAL A 128 -6.78 12.63 20.71
C VAL A 128 -6.94 13.33 22.05
N GLY A 129 -7.08 12.54 23.12
CA GLY A 129 -7.15 13.00 24.50
C GLY A 129 -5.88 12.69 25.28
N GLN A 130 -5.74 13.32 26.45
CA GLN A 130 -4.60 13.18 27.37
C GLN A 130 -3.22 13.43 26.73
N SER A 131 -3.15 14.23 25.67
CA SER A 131 -1.95 14.40 24.82
C SER A 131 -1.23 15.75 24.98
N GLY A 132 -1.73 16.62 25.85
CA GLY A 132 -1.29 18.02 25.95
C GLY A 132 -2.01 18.92 24.95
N THR A 133 -2.12 20.20 25.29
CA THR A 133 -2.99 21.19 24.61
C THR A 133 -2.20 22.35 23.99
N THR A 134 -0.88 22.21 23.88
CA THR A 134 0.00 23.23 23.30
C THR A 134 1.09 22.61 22.42
N ASN A 135 1.65 23.41 21.51
CA ASN A 135 2.74 23.01 20.61
C ASN A 135 3.99 22.46 21.33
N THR A 136 4.21 22.85 22.60
CA THR A 136 5.37 22.43 23.39
C THR A 136 5.11 21.18 24.24
N THR A 137 3.85 20.93 24.60
CA THR A 137 3.47 19.80 25.48
C THR A 137 3.13 18.55 24.68
N VAL A 138 2.61 18.72 23.47
CA VAL A 138 2.21 17.63 22.59
C VAL A 138 3.43 16.87 22.05
N ARG A 139 3.31 15.54 21.92
CA ARG A 139 4.34 14.67 21.36
C ARG A 139 3.80 13.92 20.15
N ALA A 140 4.64 13.81 19.12
CA ALA A 140 4.30 13.04 17.94
C ALA A 140 4.16 11.55 18.27
N PRO A 141 3.35 10.76 17.54
CA PRO A 141 3.36 9.31 17.66
C PRO A 141 4.76 8.73 17.41
N ARG A 142 5.09 7.62 18.10
CA ARG A 142 6.33 6.87 17.88
C ARG A 142 6.04 5.46 17.38
N ASN A 143 7.07 4.76 16.88
CA ASN A 143 6.96 3.39 16.39
C ASN A 143 5.82 3.22 15.40
N VAL A 144 5.77 4.12 14.41
CA VAL A 144 4.74 4.09 13.37
C VAL A 144 4.97 2.88 12.50
N THR A 145 3.91 2.12 12.26
CA THR A 145 3.92 0.90 11.46
C THR A 145 2.86 1.02 10.38
N LEU A 146 3.25 0.77 9.14
CA LEU A 146 2.33 0.73 8.01
C LEU A 146 2.32 -0.68 7.46
N LYS A 147 1.20 -1.37 7.68
CA LYS A 147 0.94 -2.68 7.08
C LYS A 147 0.08 -2.47 5.85
N ALA A 148 0.42 -3.14 4.77
CA ALA A 148 -0.36 -3.22 3.54
C ALA A 148 -0.35 -4.68 3.08
N PRO A 149 -1.30 -5.14 2.24
CA PRO A 149 -1.20 -6.45 1.62
C PRO A 149 0.12 -6.59 0.85
N GLY A 150 0.84 -7.67 1.13
CA GLY A 150 2.21 -7.85 0.70
C GLY A 150 3.23 -7.47 1.78
N PRO A 151 4.52 -7.38 1.43
CA PRO A 151 5.56 -7.31 2.43
C PRO A 151 5.79 -5.88 2.97
N GLY A 152 6.22 -5.78 4.23
CA GLY A 152 6.01 -4.59 5.08
C GLY A 152 6.86 -3.36 4.74
N TYR A 153 6.26 -2.17 4.97
CA TYR A 153 6.94 -0.88 4.91
C TYR A 153 7.69 -0.60 6.22
N THR A 154 8.83 0.08 6.13
CA THR A 154 9.56 0.58 7.30
C THR A 154 9.39 2.08 7.40
N CYS A 155 8.84 2.56 8.51
CA CYS A 155 8.60 3.99 8.74
C CYS A 155 9.69 4.59 9.63
N GLY A 156 10.14 5.79 9.26
CA GLY A 156 11.02 6.62 10.09
C GLY A 156 10.29 7.34 11.22
N PRO A 157 11.03 7.99 12.13
CA PRO A 157 10.45 8.79 13.20
C PRO A 157 9.72 10.02 12.64
N ALA A 158 8.74 10.52 13.40
CA ALA A 158 8.02 11.73 13.06
C ALA A 158 8.96 12.96 13.11
N LYS A 159 8.93 13.76 12.05
CA LYS A 159 9.69 15.01 11.93
C LYS A 159 8.73 16.19 11.93
N VAL A 160 9.05 17.22 12.71
CA VAL A 160 8.35 18.50 12.67
C VAL A 160 8.66 19.19 11.36
N VAL A 161 7.61 19.64 10.66
CA VAL A 161 7.71 20.36 9.39
C VAL A 161 6.90 21.65 9.46
N PRO A 162 7.08 22.60 8.53
CA PRO A 162 6.26 23.80 8.47
C PRO A 162 4.76 23.46 8.47
N PRO A 163 3.91 24.19 9.22
CA PRO A 163 2.50 23.86 9.30
C PRO A 163 1.79 23.89 7.95
N THR A 164 0.98 22.86 7.68
CA THR A 164 0.17 22.76 6.46
C THR A 164 -0.80 23.93 6.37
N LYS A 165 -0.92 24.55 5.19
CA LYS A 165 -1.96 25.52 4.87
C LYS A 165 -3.10 24.83 4.14
N PHE A 166 -4.31 24.97 4.67
CA PHE A 166 -5.53 24.49 4.06
C PHE A 166 -6.24 25.64 3.36
N ILE A 167 -6.63 25.41 2.10
CA ILE A 167 -7.42 26.36 1.33
C ILE A 167 -8.84 25.81 1.29
N SER A 168 -9.79 26.64 1.72
CA SER A 168 -11.23 26.35 1.60
C SER A 168 -11.64 26.08 0.15
N ASN A 169 -12.69 25.29 -0.05
CA ASN A 169 -13.17 24.91 -1.39
C ASN A 169 -13.56 26.12 -2.25
N ASP A 170 -14.06 27.19 -1.63
CA ASP A 170 -14.39 28.46 -2.31
C ASP A 170 -13.15 29.32 -2.61
N LYS A 171 -11.96 28.88 -2.18
CA LYS A 171 -10.64 29.53 -2.30
C LYS A 171 -10.53 30.87 -1.58
N ARG A 172 -11.50 31.26 -0.75
CA ARG A 172 -11.53 32.58 -0.10
C ARG A 172 -10.82 32.61 1.24
N ARG A 173 -10.84 31.49 1.96
CA ARG A 173 -10.22 31.36 3.29
C ARG A 173 -9.02 30.42 3.25
N LYS A 174 -7.92 30.86 3.87
CA LYS A 174 -6.76 30.01 4.19
C LYS A 174 -6.71 29.79 5.69
N THR A 175 -6.70 28.53 6.12
CA THR A 175 -6.41 28.15 7.50
C THR A 175 -5.06 27.43 7.54
N GLN A 176 -4.48 27.26 8.72
CA GLN A 176 -3.23 26.55 8.88
C GLN A 176 -3.33 25.57 10.05
N ALA A 177 -2.63 24.45 9.95
CA ALA A 177 -2.40 23.58 11.09
C ALA A 177 -1.66 24.34 12.20
N MET A 178 -1.89 23.96 13.44
CA MET A 178 -1.16 24.47 14.60
C MET A 178 0.23 23.83 14.69
N LEU A 179 0.34 22.57 14.27
CA LEU A 179 1.57 21.79 14.19
C LEU A 179 1.41 20.69 13.14
N THR A 180 2.46 20.41 12.37
CA THR A 180 2.48 19.32 11.38
C THR A 180 3.67 18.41 11.61
N TRP A 181 3.42 17.10 11.58
CA TRP A 181 4.45 16.07 11.55
C TRP A 181 4.42 15.25 10.28
N ASN A 182 5.59 14.93 9.75
CA ASN A 182 5.75 13.99 8.65
C ASN A 182 6.49 12.73 9.11
N MET A 183 5.96 11.58 8.75
CA MET A 183 6.59 10.27 8.91
C MET A 183 6.71 9.66 7.54
N THR A 184 7.92 9.29 7.13
CA THR A 184 8.18 8.70 5.82
C THR A 184 8.37 7.21 5.97
N CYS A 185 7.60 6.44 5.22
CA CYS A 185 7.66 4.99 5.12
C CYS A 185 8.24 4.60 3.77
N THR A 186 9.27 3.77 3.77
CA THR A 186 9.94 3.29 2.56
C THR A 186 9.74 1.79 2.43
N TYR A 187 9.61 1.36 1.18
CA TYR A 187 9.53 -0.05 0.83
C TYR A 187 10.94 -0.59 0.58
N SER A 188 11.26 -1.73 1.19
CA SER A 188 12.58 -2.35 1.08
C SER A 188 12.42 -3.82 0.75
N GLN A 189 12.54 -4.21 -0.52
CA GLN A 189 12.36 -5.61 -0.96
C GLN A 189 13.08 -6.62 -0.06
N PHE A 190 14.37 -6.37 0.24
CA PHE A 190 15.19 -7.23 1.10
C PHE A 190 14.69 -7.40 2.56
N LEU A 191 14.07 -6.35 3.11
CA LEU A 191 13.52 -6.40 4.48
C LEU A 191 12.10 -6.95 4.48
N ALA A 192 11.38 -6.68 3.41
CA ALA A 192 9.99 -7.00 3.25
C ALA A 192 9.85 -8.52 2.98
N GLN A 193 10.71 -9.11 2.14
CA GLN A 193 10.71 -10.55 1.84
C GLN A 193 12.10 -11.09 1.49
N LYS A 194 12.42 -12.27 2.02
CA LYS A 194 13.65 -13.00 1.67
C LYS A 194 13.57 -13.69 0.31
N THR A 195 12.37 -14.02 -0.16
CA THR A 195 12.12 -14.71 -1.42
C THR A 195 11.23 -13.86 -2.33
N PRO A 196 11.37 -13.97 -3.67
CA PRO A 196 10.55 -13.20 -4.59
C PRO A 196 9.06 -13.59 -4.49
N THR A 197 8.16 -12.66 -4.87
CA THR A 197 6.69 -12.89 -4.88
C THR A 197 6.18 -13.52 -6.17
N CYS A 198 7.01 -13.55 -7.22
CA CYS A 198 6.62 -14.04 -8.53
C CYS A 198 7.80 -14.68 -9.24
N CYS A 199 7.51 -15.48 -10.26
CA CYS A 199 8.51 -16.00 -11.16
C CYS A 199 8.14 -15.70 -12.62
N VAL A 200 9.16 -15.65 -13.47
CA VAL A 200 9.03 -15.42 -14.90
C VAL A 200 9.36 -16.70 -15.65
N SER A 201 8.51 -17.06 -16.62
CA SER A 201 8.77 -18.15 -17.56
C SER A 201 8.77 -17.60 -18.98
N LEU A 202 9.60 -18.17 -19.85
CA LEU A 202 9.90 -17.61 -21.16
C LEU A 202 9.65 -18.65 -22.25
N SER A 203 9.13 -18.22 -23.38
CA SER A 203 9.02 -19.03 -24.59
C SER A 203 9.16 -18.18 -25.84
N ALA A 204 9.52 -18.80 -26.96
CA ALA A 204 9.75 -18.12 -28.22
C ALA A 204 9.08 -18.85 -29.38
N PHE A 205 8.73 -18.12 -30.43
CA PHE A 205 8.08 -18.68 -31.62
C PHE A 205 8.86 -19.83 -32.26
N TYR A 206 10.18 -19.66 -32.38
CA TYR A 206 11.09 -20.63 -33.02
C TYR A 206 11.49 -21.78 -32.08
N ASN A 207 11.03 -21.79 -30.82
CA ASN A 207 11.40 -22.83 -29.87
C ASN A 207 10.16 -23.33 -29.09
N LYS A 208 9.81 -24.60 -29.30
CA LYS A 208 8.68 -25.24 -28.60
C LYS A 208 8.95 -25.45 -27.11
N THR A 209 10.19 -25.34 -26.67
CA THR A 209 10.60 -25.53 -25.28
C THR A 209 10.30 -24.27 -24.48
N ILE A 210 9.41 -24.39 -23.49
CA ILE A 210 9.19 -23.35 -22.48
C ILE A 210 10.33 -23.45 -21.46
N VAL A 211 10.98 -22.32 -21.17
CA VAL A 211 11.86 -22.21 -20.02
C VAL A 211 10.98 -21.96 -18.79
N PRO A 212 10.78 -22.96 -17.90
CA PRO A 212 9.88 -22.82 -16.77
C PRO A 212 10.54 -22.00 -15.67
N CYS A 213 9.74 -21.57 -14.69
CA CYS A 213 10.29 -21.05 -13.45
C CYS A 213 11.09 -22.16 -12.74
N PRO A 214 12.30 -21.88 -12.24
CA PRO A 214 13.06 -22.84 -11.44
C PRO A 214 12.28 -23.35 -10.23
N THR A 215 12.55 -24.59 -9.83
CA THR A 215 11.99 -25.20 -8.62
C THR A 215 12.30 -24.32 -7.41
N CYS A 216 11.31 -24.11 -6.53
CA CYS A 216 11.44 -23.29 -5.33
C CYS A 216 11.81 -21.81 -5.57
N SER A 217 11.50 -21.23 -6.73
CA SER A 217 11.77 -19.81 -7.04
C SER A 217 11.31 -18.84 -5.94
N CYS A 218 10.13 -19.05 -5.34
CA CYS A 218 9.60 -18.18 -4.28
C CYS A 218 9.77 -18.74 -2.86
N GLY A 219 10.64 -19.75 -2.71
CA GLY A 219 10.94 -20.42 -1.45
C GLY A 219 10.06 -21.65 -1.21
N CYS A 220 10.70 -22.80 -1.03
CA CYS A 220 10.03 -23.99 -0.51
C CYS A 220 10.20 -24.02 1.01
N GLN A 221 9.13 -23.72 1.74
CA GLN A 221 9.01 -24.08 3.14
C GLN A 221 8.20 -25.38 3.26
N ASN A 222 8.40 -26.15 4.34
CA ASN A 222 7.62 -27.36 4.67
C ASN A 222 6.15 -27.03 5.08
N GLY A 223 5.49 -26.07 4.40
CA GLY A 223 4.19 -25.52 4.77
C GLY A 223 3.19 -25.46 3.60
N THR A 224 2.07 -26.16 3.83
CA THR A 224 0.73 -26.09 3.21
C THR A 224 0.54 -25.22 1.96
N CYS A 225 0.85 -25.77 0.79
CA CYS A 225 0.13 -25.42 -0.43
C CYS A 225 -1.11 -26.31 -0.58
N VAL A 226 -2.09 -25.84 -1.33
CA VAL A 226 -3.34 -26.57 -1.59
C VAL A 226 -3.21 -27.30 -2.92
N ASP A 227 -3.44 -28.61 -2.90
CA ASP A 227 -3.58 -29.37 -4.14
C ASP A 227 -4.80 -28.85 -4.91
N PRO A 228 -4.65 -28.51 -6.22
CA PRO A 228 -5.75 -28.01 -7.04
C PRO A 228 -7.02 -28.88 -6.97
N LYS A 229 -6.89 -30.18 -6.72
CA LYS A 229 -8.02 -31.13 -6.63
C LYS A 229 -8.91 -30.92 -5.40
N ILE A 230 -8.40 -30.29 -4.33
CA ILE A 230 -9.14 -30.06 -3.08
C ILE A 230 -9.42 -28.54 -2.88
N ALA A 231 -9.05 -27.70 -3.85
CA ALA A 231 -9.13 -26.25 -3.77
C ALA A 231 -10.55 -25.69 -3.54
N SER A 232 -11.61 -26.43 -3.89
CA SER A 232 -13.00 -26.00 -3.67
C SER A 232 -13.46 -26.04 -2.20
N VAL A 233 -12.77 -26.79 -1.34
CA VAL A 233 -13.18 -27.04 0.06
C VAL A 233 -12.44 -26.15 1.06
N VAL A 234 -11.23 -25.68 0.71
CA VAL A 234 -10.31 -24.98 1.61
C VAL A 234 -10.66 -23.50 1.87
N PRO A 235 -11.12 -22.70 0.88
CA PRO A 235 -11.48 -21.29 1.10
C PRO A 235 -12.62 -21.10 2.11
N ALA A 236 -13.46 -22.12 2.32
CA ALA A 236 -14.55 -22.09 3.30
C ALA A 236 -14.06 -22.19 4.77
N LEU A 237 -12.83 -22.68 5.00
CA LEU A 237 -12.27 -22.93 6.34
C LEU A 237 -11.29 -21.84 6.80
N SER A 238 -10.69 -21.08 5.87
CA SER A 238 -9.78 -19.98 6.23
C SER A 238 -10.57 -18.68 6.41
N GLY A 239 -10.70 -18.21 7.65
CA GLY A 239 -11.43 -16.98 7.96
C GLY A 239 -10.95 -15.78 7.13
N LYS A 240 -11.89 -14.89 6.77
CA LYS A 240 -11.75 -13.71 5.87
C LYS A 240 -10.63 -12.70 6.22
N ASN A 241 -9.87 -12.90 7.30
CA ASN A 241 -8.88 -11.94 7.82
C ASN A 241 -7.42 -12.39 7.69
N ASN A 242 -7.13 -13.50 7.01
CA ASN A 242 -5.75 -13.96 6.82
C ASN A 242 -5.09 -13.24 5.63
N LEU A 243 -4.22 -12.28 5.93
CA LEU A 243 -3.33 -11.60 4.95
C LEU A 243 -2.25 -12.54 4.36
N GLN A 244 -2.14 -13.78 4.84
CA GLN A 244 -1.18 -14.75 4.32
C GLN A 244 -1.69 -15.39 3.02
N PRO A 245 -0.83 -15.54 2.01
CA PRO A 245 -1.20 -16.15 0.74
C PRO A 245 -1.52 -17.63 0.92
N LEU A 246 -2.64 -18.09 0.36
CA LEU A 246 -2.98 -19.51 0.26
C LEU A 246 -2.65 -19.98 -1.14
N LEU A 247 -1.56 -20.74 -1.27
CA LEU A 247 -0.95 -21.02 -2.56
C LEU A 247 -1.37 -22.38 -3.14
N GLN A 248 -1.62 -22.44 -4.46
CA GLN A 248 -1.69 -23.70 -5.20
C GLN A 248 -0.32 -24.39 -5.28
N CYS A 249 -0.26 -25.70 -5.04
CA CYS A 249 0.99 -26.45 -5.16
C CYS A 249 1.54 -26.42 -6.60
N THR A 250 2.74 -25.86 -6.76
CA THR A 250 3.51 -25.87 -8.01
C THR A 250 5.00 -26.10 -7.70
N GLN A 251 5.80 -26.50 -8.68
CA GLN A 251 7.24 -26.70 -8.47
C GLN A 251 7.96 -25.42 -8.06
N HIS A 252 7.52 -24.25 -8.54
CA HIS A 252 8.17 -22.96 -8.29
C HIS A 252 7.65 -22.27 -7.01
N MET A 253 6.51 -22.71 -6.46
CA MET A 253 5.91 -22.20 -5.23
C MET A 253 5.67 -20.68 -5.21
N CYS A 254 5.36 -20.09 -6.37
CA CYS A 254 5.13 -18.65 -6.49
C CYS A 254 3.65 -18.29 -6.57
N PRO A 255 3.17 -17.29 -5.79
CA PRO A 255 1.82 -16.73 -5.89
C PRO A 255 1.43 -16.27 -7.29
N ILE A 256 2.39 -15.75 -8.06
CA ILE A 256 2.15 -15.25 -9.40
C ILE A 256 3.21 -15.84 -10.34
N ARG A 257 2.78 -16.25 -11.54
CA ARG A 257 3.68 -16.54 -12.66
C ARG A 257 3.39 -15.60 -13.81
N VAL A 258 4.43 -14.93 -14.30
CA VAL A 258 4.38 -14.14 -15.53
C VAL A 258 5.00 -14.97 -16.65
N HIS A 259 4.21 -15.38 -17.62
CA HIS A 259 4.69 -16.06 -18.81
C HIS A 259 4.86 -15.07 -19.96
N TRP A 260 6.07 -14.97 -20.48
CA TRP A 260 6.44 -14.08 -21.57
C TRP A 260 6.71 -14.90 -22.82
N HIS A 261 5.84 -14.76 -23.83
CA HIS A 261 5.93 -15.49 -25.08
C HIS A 261 6.23 -14.54 -26.25
N VAL A 262 7.40 -14.67 -26.87
CA VAL A 262 7.75 -13.94 -28.10
C VAL A 262 7.07 -14.62 -29.28
N LYS A 263 6.00 -14.00 -29.81
CA LYS A 263 5.19 -14.53 -30.92
C LYS A 263 5.84 -14.35 -32.28
N THR A 264 6.45 -13.19 -32.52
CA THR A 264 7.10 -12.87 -33.80
C THR A 264 8.21 -11.87 -33.56
N ASN A 265 9.29 -11.99 -34.33
CA ASN A 265 10.42 -11.07 -34.31
C ASN A 265 10.73 -10.66 -35.76
N TYR A 266 10.04 -9.63 -36.23
CA TYR A 266 10.26 -9.04 -37.55
C TYR A 266 11.38 -8.00 -37.47
N LYS A 267 11.98 -7.65 -38.62
CA LYS A 267 13.05 -6.63 -38.68
C LYS A 267 12.63 -5.28 -38.08
N GLU A 268 11.35 -4.92 -38.19
CA GLU A 268 10.82 -3.61 -37.78
C GLU A 268 10.16 -3.64 -36.39
N TYR A 269 9.63 -4.79 -35.96
CA TYR A 269 8.93 -4.91 -34.67
C TYR A 269 8.93 -6.34 -34.15
N TRP A 270 8.74 -6.46 -32.84
CA TRP A 270 8.52 -7.73 -32.17
C TRP A 270 7.14 -7.75 -31.51
N ARG A 271 6.50 -8.92 -31.47
CA ARG A 271 5.21 -9.11 -30.80
C ARG A 271 5.38 -10.09 -29.66
N VAL A 272 4.95 -9.69 -28.48
CA VAL A 272 4.92 -10.54 -27.29
C VAL A 272 3.49 -10.75 -26.83
N LYS A 273 3.23 -11.94 -26.32
CA LYS A 273 2.05 -12.24 -25.50
C LYS A 273 2.52 -12.46 -24.06
N VAL A 274 2.04 -11.63 -23.16
CA VAL A 274 2.23 -11.82 -21.72
C VAL A 274 1.00 -12.54 -21.15
N THR A 275 1.20 -13.54 -20.31
CA THR A 275 0.14 -14.24 -19.59
C THR A 275 0.47 -14.24 -18.11
N ILE A 276 -0.37 -13.62 -17.28
CA ILE A 276 -0.20 -13.57 -15.83
C ILE A 276 -1.14 -14.62 -15.22
N THR A 277 -0.59 -15.56 -14.45
CA THR A 277 -1.36 -16.59 -13.74
C THR A 277 -1.30 -16.33 -12.25
N ASN A 278 -2.46 -16.21 -11.61
CA ASN A 278 -2.61 -16.11 -10.16
C ASN A 278 -2.77 -17.52 -9.57
N PHE A 279 -1.88 -17.89 -8.65
CA PHE A 279 -1.91 -19.15 -7.90
C PHE A 279 -2.28 -18.94 -6.43
N ASN A 280 -2.62 -17.71 -6.02
CA ASN A 280 -3.03 -17.36 -4.67
C ASN A 280 -4.56 -17.36 -4.58
N TYR A 281 -5.13 -18.29 -3.82
CA TYR A 281 -6.57 -18.42 -3.62
C TYR A 281 -7.14 -17.36 -2.67
N ASN A 282 -6.32 -16.81 -1.78
CA ASN A 282 -6.77 -15.81 -0.81
C ASN A 282 -6.78 -14.38 -1.36
N MET A 283 -6.18 -14.14 -2.53
CA MET A 283 -6.03 -12.79 -3.08
C MET A 283 -6.38 -12.75 -4.55
N ASN A 284 -7.23 -11.79 -4.91
CA ASN A 284 -7.51 -11.43 -6.28
C ASN A 284 -6.77 -10.14 -6.62
N TYR A 285 -6.01 -10.17 -7.71
CA TYR A 285 -5.28 -9.00 -8.22
C TYR A 285 -6.10 -8.31 -9.30
N SER A 286 -7.14 -7.56 -8.90
CA SER A 286 -8.00 -6.83 -9.84
C SER A 286 -7.33 -5.62 -10.47
N GLN A 287 -6.51 -4.90 -9.70
CA GLN A 287 -5.76 -3.72 -10.15
C GLN A 287 -4.27 -4.05 -10.24
N TRP A 288 -3.77 -4.43 -11.40
CA TRP A 288 -2.38 -4.84 -11.57
C TRP A 288 -1.62 -3.94 -12.55
N ASN A 289 -0.30 -3.90 -12.39
CA ASN A 289 0.61 -3.24 -13.31
C ASN A 289 1.83 -4.14 -13.51
N LEU A 290 2.37 -4.16 -14.71
CA LEU A 290 3.60 -4.88 -15.01
C LEU A 290 4.71 -3.88 -15.31
N VAL A 291 5.74 -3.87 -14.47
CA VAL A 291 6.96 -3.11 -14.75
C VAL A 291 7.95 -4.04 -15.43
N VAL A 292 8.42 -3.63 -16.61
CA VAL A 292 9.37 -4.40 -17.40
C VAL A 292 10.60 -3.55 -17.67
N GLN A 293 11.75 -4.14 -17.42
CA GLN A 293 13.04 -3.58 -17.75
C GLN A 293 13.65 -4.39 -18.89
N HIS A 294 13.90 -3.74 -20.02
CA HIS A 294 14.48 -4.35 -21.21
C HIS A 294 15.27 -3.30 -22.01
N PRO A 295 16.49 -3.59 -22.48
CA PRO A 295 17.31 -2.62 -23.24
C PRO A 295 16.59 -2.02 -24.46
N ASN A 296 15.80 -2.81 -25.18
CA ASN A 296 15.08 -2.33 -26.36
C ASN A 296 13.85 -1.44 -26.05
N PHE A 297 13.58 -1.12 -24.78
CA PHE A 297 12.45 -0.26 -24.39
C PHE A 297 12.79 1.24 -24.29
N ASP A 298 14.02 1.62 -24.60
CA ASP A 298 14.40 3.04 -24.64
C ASP A 298 13.70 3.81 -25.77
N ASN A 299 13.47 3.17 -26.91
CA ASN A 299 12.91 3.79 -28.12
C ASN A 299 11.62 3.09 -28.57
N ILE A 300 10.61 3.05 -27.71
CA ILE A 300 9.31 2.50 -28.06
C ILE A 300 8.54 3.52 -28.90
N THR A 301 8.26 3.16 -30.14
CA THR A 301 7.49 4.00 -31.07
C THR A 301 5.99 3.74 -30.98
N GLN A 302 5.59 2.48 -30.86
CA GLN A 302 4.19 2.06 -30.80
C GLN A 302 4.03 0.82 -29.92
N LEU A 303 2.97 0.82 -29.11
CA LEU A 303 2.55 -0.33 -28.32
C LEU A 303 1.06 -0.60 -28.61
N PHE A 304 0.69 -1.88 -28.66
CA PHE A 304 -0.68 -2.31 -28.92
C PHE A 304 -1.23 -3.05 -27.69
N SER A 305 -2.52 -2.87 -27.40
CA SER A 305 -3.31 -3.57 -26.37
C SER A 305 -3.11 -3.14 -24.92
N PHE A 306 -2.16 -2.28 -24.59
CA PHE A 306 -1.95 -1.77 -23.21
C PHE A 306 -1.60 -0.29 -23.22
N ASN A 307 -1.86 0.39 -22.11
CA ASN A 307 -1.32 1.72 -21.87
C ASN A 307 0.06 1.58 -21.25
N TYR A 308 0.96 2.50 -21.63
CA TYR A 308 2.30 2.51 -21.08
C TYR A 308 2.75 3.88 -20.59
N LYS A 309 3.61 3.84 -19.58
CA LYS A 309 4.35 5.00 -19.12
C LYS A 309 5.82 4.64 -19.04
N PRO A 310 6.71 5.34 -19.79
CA PRO A 310 8.14 5.15 -19.61
C PRO A 310 8.52 5.60 -18.20
N LEU A 311 9.38 4.82 -17.55
CA LEU A 311 9.90 5.16 -16.22
C LEU A 311 11.34 5.67 -16.41
N SER A 312 11.57 6.96 -16.20
CA SER A 312 12.90 7.55 -16.37
C SER A 312 13.92 6.89 -15.44
N PRO A 313 15.09 6.48 -15.96
CA PRO A 313 16.06 5.78 -15.16
C PRO A 313 16.78 6.71 -14.19
N TYR A 314 16.70 6.40 -12.89
CA TYR A 314 17.72 6.88 -11.95
C TYR A 314 19.00 6.05 -12.17
N SER A 315 20.14 6.74 -12.25
CA SER A 315 21.52 6.23 -12.31
C SER A 315 21.86 5.25 -13.45
N GLY A 316 21.75 5.67 -14.71
CA GLY A 316 22.47 5.02 -15.84
C GLY A 316 21.99 3.62 -16.25
N ILE A 317 20.83 3.17 -15.76
CA ILE A 317 20.21 1.89 -16.14
C ILE A 317 19.05 2.16 -17.10
N ASN A 318 19.32 2.08 -18.40
CA ASN A 318 18.36 2.39 -19.48
C ASN A 318 17.31 1.26 -19.68
N GLY A 319 16.16 1.59 -20.27
CA GLY A 319 15.17 0.65 -20.83
C GLY A 319 14.06 0.21 -19.87
N ARG A 320 13.25 1.13 -19.31
CA ARG A 320 12.17 0.78 -18.35
C ARG A 320 10.81 1.28 -18.79
N MET A 321 9.83 0.37 -18.77
CA MET A 321 8.44 0.69 -19.07
C MET A 321 7.49 0.02 -18.08
N LYS A 322 6.42 0.74 -17.75
CA LYS A 322 5.28 0.19 -17.04
C LYS A 322 4.11 -0.02 -18.00
N LEU A 323 3.56 -1.22 -17.99
CA LEU A 323 2.35 -1.63 -18.69
C LEU A 323 1.18 -1.71 -17.72
N HIS A 324 0.01 -1.24 -18.16
CA HIS A 324 -1.24 -1.35 -17.41
C HIS A 324 -2.43 -1.42 -18.36
N GLU A 325 -3.51 -2.00 -17.85
CA GLU A 325 -4.81 -2.09 -18.51
C GLU A 325 -5.72 -1.04 -17.88
N ASP A 326 -6.27 -0.12 -18.69
CA ASP A 326 -7.35 0.75 -18.24
C ASP A 326 -8.64 -0.06 -18.31
N THR A 327 -9.24 -0.31 -17.15
CA THR A 327 -10.63 -0.77 -17.04
C THR A 327 -11.51 0.42 -16.69
#